data_AF-A0A2W0HL70-F1
#
_entry.id   AF-A0A2W0HL70-F1
#
_cell.length_a   1.000
_cell.length_b   1.000
_cell.length_c   1.000
_cell.angle_alpha   90.00
_cell.angle_beta   90.00
_cell.angle_gamma   90.00
#
_symmetry.space_group_name_H-M   'P 1'
#
loop_
_entity.id
_entity.type
_entity.pdbx_description
1 polymer ?
#
loop_
_entity_poly.entity_id
_entity_poly.type
_entity_poly.pdbx_seq_one_letter_code
_entity_poly.pdbx_strand_id
1 'polypeptide(L)' 'MEKVIQTLKRRDGERRIPVLKMEIDYELQTLFDAMQASDQKQVEKSKRILERLRNELLRLEA' A
#
# COMPACT_ATOMS: atom_id res chain seq x y z
N MET A 1 -15.03 -27.19 -5.38
CA MET A 1 -15.27 -25.83 -4.85
C MET A 1 -14.02 -24.93 -4.88
N GLU A 2 -12.82 -25.44 -5.14
CA GLU A 2 -11.57 -24.62 -5.17
C GLU A 2 -11.46 -23.59 -6.30
N LYS A 3 -12.00 -23.87 -7.49
CA LYS A 3 -11.89 -22.97 -8.66
C LYS A 3 -12.58 -21.61 -8.45
N VAL A 4 -13.69 -21.59 -7.71
CA VAL A 4 -14.47 -20.36 -7.46
C VAL A 4 -13.70 -19.40 -6.55
N ILE A 5 -13.00 -19.91 -5.54
CA ILE A 5 -12.22 -19.10 -4.58
C ILE A 5 -11.03 -18.42 -5.28
N GLN A 6 -10.35 -19.11 -6.19
CA GLN A 6 -9.25 -18.52 -6.96
C GLN A 6 -9.72 -17.40 -7.89
N THR A 7 -10.93 -17.50 -8.43
CA THR A 7 -11.48 -16.51 -9.37
C THR A 7 -11.94 -15.24 -8.63
N LEU A 8 -12.49 -15.38 -7.42
CA LEU A 8 -12.82 -14.26 -6.54
C LEU A 8 -11.56 -13.51 -6.07
N LYS A 9 -10.53 -14.23 -5.60
CA LYS A 9 -9.24 -13.63 -5.20
C LYS A 9 -8.58 -12.82 -6.32
N ARG A 10 -8.70 -13.24 -7.58
CA ARG A 10 -8.18 -12.49 -8.73
C ARG A 10 -8.92 -11.16 -8.94
N ARG A 11 -10.26 -11.17 -8.88
CA ARG A 11 -11.07 -9.93 -9.02
C ARG A 11 -10.85 -8.96 -7.86
N ASP A 12 -10.67 -9.47 -6.64
CA ASP A 12 -10.40 -8.63 -5.47
C ASP A 12 -8.98 -8.03 -5.53
N GLY A 13 -7.99 -8.80 -5.99
CA GLY A 13 -6.64 -8.31 -6.27
C GLY A 13 -6.60 -7.22 -7.35
N GLU A 14 -7.30 -7.42 -8.47
CA GLU A 14 -7.42 -6.43 -9.56
C GLU A 14 -8.04 -5.11 -9.10
N ARG A 15 -8.94 -5.15 -8.11
CA ARG A 15 -9.55 -3.95 -7.50
C ARG A 15 -8.70 -3.35 -6.39
N ARG A 16 -7.95 -4.17 -5.64
CA ARG A 16 -7.12 -3.71 -4.52
C ARG A 16 -5.85 -3.04 -5.01
N ILE A 17 -5.20 -3.54 -6.06
CA ILE A 17 -3.94 -2.98 -6.58
C ILE A 17 -4.06 -1.47 -6.90
N PRO A 18 -5.08 -0.99 -7.64
CA PRO A 18 -5.26 0.44 -7.88
C PRO A 18 -5.45 1.25 -6.60
N VAL A 19 -6.25 0.75 -5.66
CA VAL A 19 -6.49 1.42 -4.37
C VAL A 19 -5.20 1.48 -3.55
N LEU A 20 -4.42 0.39 -3.54
CA LEU A 20 -3.15 0.32 -2.83
C LEU A 20 -2.12 1.29 -3.39
N LYS A 21 -2.09 1.48 -4.72
CA LYS A 21 -1.25 2.50 -5.36
C LYS A 21 -1.65 3.91 -4.91
N MET A 22 -2.95 4.21 -4.83
CA MET A 22 -3.43 5.49 -4.29
C MET A 22 -3.06 5.67 -2.80
N GLU A 23 -3.15 4.62 -2.00
CA GLU A 23 -2.71 4.64 -0.58
C GLU A 23 -1.20 4.91 -0.47
N ILE A 24 -0.39 4.33 -1.35
CA ILE A 24 1.06 4.58 -1.42
C ILE A 24 1.34 6.04 -1.82
N ASP A 25 0.69 6.54 -2.86
CA ASP A 25 0.87 7.93 -3.33
C ASP A 25 0.52 8.93 -2.22
N TYR A 26 -0.58 8.69 -1.50
CA TYR A 26 -0.99 9.50 -0.36
C TYR A 26 0.04 9.47 0.78
N GLU A 27 0.55 8.29 1.14
CA GLU A 27 1.52 8.17 2.21
C GLU A 27 2.89 8.75 1.82
N LEU A 28 3.26 8.70 0.53
CA LEU A 28 4.46 9.41 0.02
C LEU A 28 4.32 10.92 0.12
N GLN A 29 3.14 11.48 -0.17
CA GLN A 29 2.87 12.89 0.05
C GLN A 29 2.97 13.25 1.54
N THR A 30 2.38 12.42 2.42
CA THR A 30 2.48 12.59 3.87
C THR A 30 3.93 12.55 4.36
N LEU A 31 4.74 11.63 3.82
CA LEU A 31 6.16 11.54 4.11
C LEU A 31 6.91 12.78 3.66
N PHE A 32 6.63 13.28 2.45
CA PHE A 32 7.24 14.51 1.93
C PHE A 32 6.96 15.70 2.85
N ASP A 33 5.70 15.91 3.23
CA ASP A 33 5.30 17.00 4.12
C ASP A 33 5.98 16.89 5.50
N ALA A 34 6.05 15.66 6.05
CA ALA A 34 6.74 15.41 7.32
C ALA A 34 8.25 15.69 7.23
N MET A 35 8.88 15.37 6.10
CA MET A 35 10.29 15.71 5.86
C MET A 35 10.51 17.22 5.77
N GLN A 36 9.62 17.95 5.09
CA GLN A 36 9.67 19.42 5.02
C GLN A 36 9.50 20.06 6.41
N ALA A 37 8.60 19.52 7.23
CA ALA A 37 8.37 19.96 8.60
C ALA A 37 9.44 19.48 9.60
N SER A 38 10.41 18.67 9.18
CA SER A 38 11.37 17.97 10.06
C SER A 38 10.71 17.18 11.19
N ASP A 39 9.48 16.70 11.00
CA ASP A 39 8.78 15.83 11.95
C ASP A 39 9.29 14.40 11.82
N GLN A 40 10.38 14.09 12.54
CA GLN A 40 11.00 12.76 12.51
C GLN A 40 10.05 11.65 12.96
N LYS A 41 9.10 11.93 13.85
CA LYS A 41 8.14 10.93 14.33
C LYS A 41 7.18 10.54 13.21
N GLN A 42 6.66 11.53 12.49
CA GLN A 42 5.78 11.28 11.35
C GLN A 42 6.55 10.66 10.18
N VAL A 43 7.80 11.07 9.92
CA VAL A 43 8.68 10.43 8.91
C VAL A 43 8.83 8.93 9.18
N GLU A 44 9.17 8.53 10.40
CA GLU A 44 9.34 7.11 10.74
C GLU A 44 8.02 6.34 10.70
N LYS A 45 6.92 6.97 11.07
CA LYS A 45 5.58 6.38 10.94
C LYS A 45 5.23 6.14 9.47
N SER A 46 5.42 7.13 8.61
CA SER A 46 5.10 7.06 7.18
C SER A 46 5.92 5.99 6.47
N LYS A 47 7.23 5.88 6.77
CA LYS A 47 8.08 4.80 6.24
C LYS A 47 7.56 3.40 6.60
N ARG A 48 7.12 3.19 7.85
CA ARG A 48 6.56 1.89 8.29
C ARG A 48 5.24 1.56 7.59
N ILE A 49 4.42 2.57 7.30
CA ILE A 49 3.17 2.37 6.56
C ILE A 49 3.48 2.01 5.11
N LEU A 50 4.38 2.75 4.45
CA LEU A 50 4.83 2.47 3.09
C LEU A 50 5.41 1.06 2.94
N GLU A 51 6.19 0.59 3.93
CA GLU A 51 6.71 -0.77 3.92
C GLU A 51 5.60 -1.83 3.96
N ARG A 52 4.56 -1.62 4.76
CA ARG A 52 3.40 -2.51 4.82
C ARG A 52 2.63 -2.53 3.51
N LEU A 53 2.35 -1.36 2.94
CA LEU A 53 1.66 -1.22 1.66
C LEU A 53 2.46 -1.87 0.53
N ARG A 54 3.78 -1.66 0.47
CA ARG A 54 4.65 -2.34 -0.50
C ARG A 54 4.59 -3.86 -0.36
N ASN A 55 4.63 -4.37 0.87
CA ASN A 55 4.57 -5.82 1.12
C ASN A 55 3.20 -6.42 0.77
N GLU A 56 2.12 -5.66 0.86
CA GLU A 56 0.81 -6.07 0.36
C GLU A 56 0.79 -6.08 -1.18
N LEU A 57 1.35 -5.05 -1.83
CA LEU A 57 1.42 -4.96 -3.29
C LEU A 57 2.12 -6.17 -3.90
N LEU A 58 3.31 -6.50 -3.37
CA LEU A 58 4.11 -7.62 -3.84
C LEU A 58 3.40 -8.97 -3.70
N ARG A 59 2.52 -9.14 -2.69
CA ARG A 59 1.73 -10.37 -2.53
C ARG A 59 0.56 -10.47 -3.51
N LEU A 60 0.06 -9.34 -4.00
CA LEU A 60 -1.03 -9.28 -4.96
C LEU A 60 -0.52 -9.35 -6.41
N GLU A 61 0.72 -8.93 -6.65
CA GLU A 61 1.38 -9.01 -7.96
C GLU A 61 2.08 -10.37 -8.21
N ALA A 62 2.32 -11.18 -7.16
CA ALA A 62 2.92 -12.52 -7.23
C ALA A 62 1.89 -13.62 -7.58
#